data_AF-A0A327NK13-F1
#
_entry.id   AF-A0A327NK13-F1
#
_cell.length_a   1.000
_cell.length_b   1.000
_cell.length_c   1.000
_cell.angle_alpha   90.00
_cell.angle_beta   90.00
_cell.angle_gamma   90.00
#
_symmetry.space_group_name_H-M   'P 1'
#
loop_
_entity.id
_entity.type
_entity.pdbx_description
1 polymer ?
#
loop_
_entity_poly.entity_id
_entity_poly.type
_entity_poly.pdbx_seq_one_letter_code
_entity_poly.pdbx_strand_id
1 'polypeptide(L)'
;MKTTTQKAIRSVYGLCLVMLVYACTNKTADPLSPFTTEALTKQLKELKLPTLRLTAPNPVVTTSAAISPSSQATSLYTAIAQNPSAPVVSQAITDMNTALAATSNTAADINSSFTPQVLNNLAAGGQLPSALQTKVDALVAQASLQGYLPTATYPTINGQTVSPTTTSVVGPTPITSFVKAVVIAPINYSGDPCFKAANDLFDQTIQGLDASLTSQIDQINSVYATEKSSAESDRPSCVSSQVSQYTTLILSAGQGLTTNLNNLNAAQATIGAPGTATLKALIYVLYSYQIQLYYKVQTAEINTCSIKTDIRLAEAKLARDTDLNAANTGFNTTVITGQGLVLQLYDSCHNQGSAQ
;
A
#
# COMPACT_ATOMS: atom_id res chain seq x y z
N MET A 1 103.96 -10.06 -18.61
CA MET A 1 103.04 -9.73 -17.49
C MET A 1 102.53 -8.31 -17.71
N LYS A 2 101.21 -8.15 -17.96
CA LYS A 2 100.34 -6.98 -17.68
C LYS A 2 100.75 -5.61 -18.31
N THR A 3 99.93 -4.80 -18.98
CA THR A 3 98.47 -4.65 -19.03
C THR A 3 98.16 -3.55 -20.06
N THR A 4 97.53 -3.85 -21.20
CA THR A 4 96.95 -2.84 -22.10
C THR A 4 95.43 -2.96 -22.26
N THR A 5 94.79 -3.76 -21.40
CA THR A 5 93.38 -4.17 -21.57
C THR A 5 92.44 -3.57 -20.52
N GLN A 6 92.77 -2.44 -19.88
CA GLN A 6 91.86 -1.81 -18.89
C GLN A 6 91.13 -0.56 -19.39
N LYS A 7 91.59 0.09 -20.47
CA LYS A 7 90.92 1.30 -21.00
C LYS A 7 89.75 0.97 -21.93
N ALA A 8 89.87 -0.05 -22.78
CA ALA A 8 88.79 -0.46 -23.69
C ALA A 8 87.58 -1.07 -22.96
N ILE A 9 87.82 -1.82 -21.88
CA ILE A 9 86.75 -2.47 -21.10
C ILE A 9 85.86 -1.43 -20.39
N ARG A 10 86.43 -0.33 -19.89
CA ARG A 10 85.66 0.74 -19.21
C ARG A 10 84.78 1.55 -20.16
N SER A 11 85.20 1.72 -21.42
CA SER A 11 84.40 2.42 -22.44
C SER A 11 83.20 1.60 -22.91
N VAL A 12 83.33 0.27 -22.97
CA VAL A 12 82.24 -0.64 -23.37
C VAL A 12 81.17 -0.75 -22.28
N TYR A 13 81.56 -0.80 -21.00
CA TYR A 13 80.59 -0.77 -19.90
C TYR A 13 79.83 0.56 -19.80
N GLY A 14 80.48 1.70 -20.09
CA GLY A 14 79.78 2.99 -20.15
C GLY A 14 78.76 3.05 -21.29
N LEU A 15 79.08 2.52 -22.47
CA LEU A 15 78.17 2.50 -23.62
C LEU A 15 76.98 1.56 -23.41
N CYS A 16 77.19 0.39 -22.79
CA CYS A 16 76.11 -0.56 -22.46
C CYS A 16 75.17 0.00 -21.38
N LEU A 17 75.68 0.76 -20.41
CA LEU A 17 74.84 1.38 -19.38
C LEU A 17 74.01 2.53 -19.97
N VAL A 18 74.57 3.34 -20.86
CA VAL A 18 73.83 4.38 -21.59
C VAL A 18 72.78 3.76 -22.53
N MET A 19 73.07 2.63 -23.20
CA MET A 19 72.07 1.93 -24.02
C MET A 19 70.97 1.26 -23.20
N LEU A 20 71.25 0.75 -22.00
CA LEU A 20 70.22 0.20 -21.09
C LEU A 20 69.30 1.30 -20.55
N VAL A 21 69.83 2.49 -20.23
CA VAL A 21 69.01 3.65 -19.83
C VAL A 21 68.21 4.21 -21.02
N TYR A 22 68.77 4.16 -22.24
CA TYR A 22 68.08 4.54 -23.47
C TYR A 22 67.02 3.51 -23.92
N ALA A 23 67.17 2.23 -23.57
CA ALA A 23 66.20 1.16 -23.83
C ALA A 23 65.11 1.07 -22.75
N CYS A 24 65.39 1.51 -21.52
CA CYS A 24 64.38 1.66 -20.45
C CYS A 24 63.62 3.00 -20.52
N THR A 25 64.11 3.98 -21.28
CA THR A 25 63.29 5.15 -21.65
C THR A 25 62.44 4.76 -22.84
N ASN A 26 61.19 4.39 -22.53
CA ASN A 26 60.19 4.07 -23.53
C ASN A 26 59.91 5.34 -24.36
N LYS A 27 60.71 5.61 -25.40
CA LYS A 27 60.56 6.79 -26.28
C LYS A 27 59.26 6.79 -27.09
N THR A 28 58.56 5.66 -27.06
CA THR A 28 57.24 5.42 -27.65
C THR A 28 56.15 5.23 -26.61
N ALA A 29 56.45 5.27 -25.31
CA ALA A 29 55.41 5.65 -24.37
C ALA A 29 55.12 7.11 -24.72
N ASP A 30 53.89 7.39 -25.16
CA ASP A 30 53.38 8.75 -25.06
C ASP A 30 53.80 9.25 -23.66
N PRO A 31 54.51 10.39 -23.54
CA PRO A 31 54.68 10.99 -22.23
C PRO A 31 53.27 11.03 -21.66
N LEU A 32 53.04 10.35 -20.53
CA LEU A 32 51.75 10.36 -19.84
C LEU A 32 51.30 11.81 -19.91
N SER A 33 50.28 12.09 -20.73
CA SER A 33 49.81 13.44 -20.97
C SER A 33 49.74 14.07 -19.60
N PRO A 34 50.38 15.23 -19.34
CA PRO A 34 50.41 15.75 -17.99
C PRO A 34 48.96 15.93 -17.55
N PHE A 35 48.46 14.97 -16.78
CA PHE A 35 47.23 15.12 -16.04
C PHE A 35 47.61 16.20 -15.06
N THR A 36 47.17 17.42 -15.33
CA THR A 36 47.47 18.51 -14.42
C THR A 36 46.87 18.07 -13.09
N THR A 37 47.69 17.96 -12.05
CA THR A 37 47.25 17.64 -10.69
C THR A 37 46.06 18.52 -10.28
N GLU A 38 46.00 19.73 -10.85
CA GLU A 38 44.88 20.67 -10.80
C GLU A 38 43.56 20.11 -11.37
N ALA A 39 43.55 19.48 -12.54
CA ALA A 39 42.35 18.88 -13.14
C ALA A 39 41.80 17.72 -12.30
N LEU A 40 42.67 16.82 -11.81
CA LEU A 40 42.25 15.73 -10.92
C LEU A 40 41.77 16.23 -9.56
N THR A 41 42.48 17.22 -8.99
CA THR A 41 42.06 17.91 -7.76
C THR A 41 40.69 18.57 -7.94
N LYS A 42 40.46 19.22 -9.09
CA LYS A 42 39.18 19.83 -9.42
C LYS A 42 38.07 18.78 -9.53
N GLN A 43 38.30 17.68 -10.25
CA GLN A 43 37.33 16.58 -10.36
C GLN A 43 36.97 15.98 -9.00
N LEU A 44 37.95 15.81 -8.10
CA LEU A 44 37.71 15.31 -6.75
C LEU A 44 36.93 16.32 -5.88
N LYS A 45 37.15 17.62 -6.07
CA LYS A 45 36.38 18.69 -5.41
C LYS A 45 34.96 18.82 -5.93
N GLU A 46 34.74 18.57 -7.22
CA GLU A 46 33.44 18.68 -7.89
C GLU A 46 32.61 17.38 -7.81
N LEU A 47 33.17 16.33 -7.20
CA LEU A 47 32.51 15.06 -6.99
C LEU A 47 31.27 15.24 -6.11
N LYS A 48 30.12 14.81 -6.61
CA LYS A 48 28.82 15.00 -5.96
C LYS A 48 27.98 13.74 -6.05
N LEU A 49 27.05 13.58 -5.12
CA LEU A 49 26.05 12.54 -5.21
C LEU A 49 25.08 12.81 -6.38
N PRO A 50 24.51 11.76 -6.98
CA PRO A 50 23.38 11.91 -7.89
C PRO A 50 22.26 12.73 -7.25
N THR A 51 21.50 13.46 -8.08
CA THR A 51 20.33 14.19 -7.62
C THR A 51 19.33 13.20 -7.00
N LEU A 52 18.85 13.52 -5.80
CA LEU A 52 17.84 12.73 -5.11
C LEU A 52 16.55 12.70 -5.96
N ARG A 53 16.04 11.50 -6.20
CA ARG A 53 14.70 11.28 -6.75
C ARG A 53 13.83 10.71 -5.64
N LEU A 54 12.76 11.42 -5.32
CA LEU A 54 11.76 10.95 -4.36
C LEU A 54 10.67 10.19 -5.12
N THR A 55 10.48 8.92 -4.77
CA THR A 55 9.46 8.06 -5.35
C THR A 55 8.13 8.29 -4.63
N ALA A 56 7.07 8.57 -5.38
CA ALA A 56 5.72 8.63 -4.81
C ALA A 56 5.21 7.20 -4.52
N PRO A 57 4.49 6.97 -3.40
CA PRO A 57 3.81 5.70 -3.16
C PRO A 57 2.79 5.41 -4.26
N ASN A 58 2.56 4.13 -4.60
CA ASN A 58 1.50 3.82 -5.55
C ASN A 58 0.12 4.15 -4.95
N PRO A 59 -0.82 4.68 -5.75
CA PRO A 59 -2.15 5.01 -5.26
C PRO A 59 -2.92 3.75 -4.88
N VAL A 60 -3.62 3.79 -3.74
CA VAL A 60 -4.52 2.72 -3.31
C VAL A 60 -5.92 3.00 -3.82
N VAL A 61 -6.39 2.16 -4.75
CA VAL A 61 -7.70 2.32 -5.39
C VAL A 61 -8.75 1.58 -4.57
N THR A 62 -9.86 2.25 -4.27
CA THR A 62 -10.99 1.66 -3.56
C THR A 62 -12.28 1.80 -4.34
N THR A 63 -13.10 0.75 -4.35
CA THR A 63 -14.50 0.82 -4.81
C THR A 63 -15.42 0.62 -3.62
N SER A 64 -16.34 1.55 -3.41
CA SER A 64 -17.35 1.45 -2.36
C SER A 64 -18.31 0.28 -2.62
N ALA A 65 -18.87 -0.24 -1.54
CA ALA A 65 -19.99 -1.14 -1.58
C ALA A 65 -21.20 -0.48 -2.24
N ALA A 66 -22.05 -1.30 -2.85
CA ALA A 66 -23.35 -0.88 -3.32
C ALA A 66 -24.41 -1.80 -2.72
N ILE A 67 -25.53 -1.22 -2.28
CA ILE A 67 -26.72 -1.98 -1.90
C ILE A 67 -27.81 -1.64 -2.91
N SER A 68 -28.34 -2.67 -3.56
CA SER A 68 -29.43 -2.55 -4.52
C SER A 68 -30.73 -3.02 -3.86
N PRO A 69 -31.70 -2.11 -3.65
CA PRO A 69 -33.02 -2.48 -3.16
C PRO A 69 -33.71 -3.46 -4.10
N SER A 70 -34.57 -4.32 -3.54
CA SER A 70 -35.42 -5.19 -4.37
C SER A 70 -36.53 -4.38 -5.03
N SER A 71 -36.59 -4.42 -6.37
CA SER A 71 -37.71 -3.87 -7.13
C SER A 71 -39.02 -4.59 -6.80
N GLN A 72 -39.00 -5.91 -6.61
CA GLN A 72 -40.18 -6.71 -6.29
C GLN A 72 -40.74 -6.37 -4.90
N ALA A 73 -39.89 -6.21 -3.89
CA ALA A 73 -40.31 -5.74 -2.57
C ALA A 73 -40.85 -4.31 -2.62
N THR A 74 -40.22 -3.43 -3.40
CA THR A 74 -40.69 -2.05 -3.59
C THR A 74 -42.07 -2.03 -4.23
N SER A 75 -42.27 -2.77 -5.32
CA SER A 75 -43.57 -2.92 -5.98
C SER A 75 -44.63 -3.51 -5.05
N LEU A 76 -44.28 -4.50 -4.21
CA LEU A 76 -45.18 -5.04 -3.19
C LEU A 76 -45.60 -3.98 -2.18
N TYR A 77 -44.66 -3.24 -1.60
CA TYR A 77 -44.97 -2.20 -0.61
C TYR A 77 -45.85 -1.09 -1.18
N THR A 78 -45.55 -0.65 -2.41
CA THR A 78 -46.40 0.32 -3.14
C THR A 78 -47.80 -0.24 -3.39
N ALA A 79 -47.92 -1.50 -3.81
CA ALA A 79 -49.21 -2.13 -4.06
C ALA A 79 -50.04 -2.29 -2.78
N ILE A 80 -49.44 -2.72 -1.66
CA ILE A 80 -50.13 -2.79 -0.37
C ILE A 80 -50.70 -1.42 0.03
N ALA A 81 -49.97 -0.33 -0.23
CA ALA A 81 -50.41 1.02 0.12
C ALA A 81 -51.51 1.59 -0.81
N GLN A 82 -51.44 1.30 -2.11
CA GLN A 82 -52.23 1.99 -3.14
C GLN A 82 -53.31 1.12 -3.79
N ASN A 83 -53.05 -0.17 -3.99
CA ASN A 83 -53.95 -1.11 -4.62
C ASN A 83 -53.76 -2.53 -4.05
N PRO A 84 -54.33 -2.82 -2.87
CA PRO A 84 -54.15 -4.11 -2.20
C PRO A 84 -54.62 -5.33 -3.01
N SER A 85 -55.46 -5.11 -4.02
CA SER A 85 -55.96 -6.16 -4.93
C SER A 85 -55.02 -6.42 -6.12
N ALA A 86 -53.89 -5.73 -6.21
CA ALA A 86 -52.96 -5.89 -7.33
C ALA A 86 -52.35 -7.32 -7.36
N PRO A 87 -52.09 -7.89 -8.55
CA PRO A 87 -51.53 -9.25 -8.68
C PRO A 87 -50.20 -9.47 -7.93
N VAL A 88 -49.39 -8.43 -7.75
CA VAL A 88 -48.13 -8.52 -6.99
C VAL A 88 -48.36 -8.86 -5.50
N VAL A 89 -49.51 -8.47 -4.93
CA VAL A 89 -49.86 -8.76 -3.54
C VAL A 89 -50.24 -10.24 -3.39
N SER A 90 -51.08 -10.77 -4.28
CA SER A 90 -51.46 -12.18 -4.27
C SER A 90 -50.28 -13.10 -4.62
N GLN A 91 -49.39 -12.65 -5.51
CA GLN A 91 -48.15 -13.37 -5.82
C GLN A 91 -47.23 -13.43 -4.60
N ALA A 92 -47.02 -12.32 -3.88
CA ALA A 92 -46.19 -12.31 -2.68
C ALA A 92 -46.73 -13.23 -1.57
N ILE A 93 -48.06 -13.32 -1.41
CA ILE A 93 -48.69 -14.29 -0.50
C ILE A 93 -48.37 -15.72 -0.93
N THR A 94 -48.47 -16.01 -2.23
CA THR A 94 -48.18 -17.34 -2.79
C THR A 94 -46.71 -17.73 -2.59
N ASP A 95 -45.79 -16.81 -2.89
CA ASP A 95 -44.35 -17.01 -2.78
C ASP A 95 -43.92 -17.25 -1.32
N MET A 96 -44.51 -16.48 -0.39
CA MET A 96 -44.26 -16.64 1.04
C MET A 96 -44.88 -17.93 1.59
N ASN A 97 -46.09 -18.31 1.19
CA ASN A 97 -46.69 -19.59 1.60
C ASN A 97 -45.89 -20.79 1.09
N THR A 98 -45.35 -20.69 -0.13
CA THR A 98 -44.45 -21.70 -0.69
C THR A 98 -43.19 -21.84 0.17
N ALA A 99 -42.58 -20.72 0.55
CA ALA A 99 -41.39 -20.71 1.40
C ALA A 99 -41.67 -21.24 2.83
N LEU A 100 -42.80 -20.84 3.42
CA LEU A 100 -43.25 -21.31 4.74
C LEU A 100 -43.46 -22.83 4.74
N ALA A 101 -44.16 -23.36 3.73
CA ALA A 101 -44.39 -24.80 3.58
C ALA A 101 -43.06 -25.57 3.40
N ALA A 102 -42.17 -25.08 2.54
CA ALA A 102 -40.86 -25.71 2.29
C ALA A 102 -39.96 -25.75 3.54
N THR A 103 -40.13 -24.81 4.46
CA THR A 103 -39.32 -24.69 5.69
C THR A 103 -40.03 -25.18 6.94
N SER A 104 -41.24 -25.74 6.82
CA SER A 104 -42.10 -26.16 7.94
C SER A 104 -42.36 -25.05 8.96
N ASN A 105 -42.35 -23.79 8.52
CA ASN A 105 -42.69 -22.62 9.34
C ASN A 105 -44.15 -22.19 9.13
N THR A 106 -44.69 -21.42 10.05
CA THR A 106 -46.01 -20.77 9.87
C THR A 106 -45.89 -19.26 10.00
N ALA A 107 -46.78 -18.52 9.33
CA ALA A 107 -46.83 -17.06 9.45
C ALA A 107 -47.06 -16.62 10.90
N ALA A 108 -47.88 -17.34 11.66
CA ALA A 108 -48.16 -17.04 13.06
C ALA A 108 -46.91 -17.18 13.95
N ASP A 109 -46.15 -18.25 13.77
CA ASP A 109 -44.91 -18.51 14.49
C ASP A 109 -43.84 -17.43 14.22
N ILE A 110 -43.62 -17.08 12.95
CA ILE A 110 -42.72 -15.99 12.56
C ILE A 110 -43.19 -14.66 13.19
N ASN A 111 -44.46 -14.30 13.01
CA ASN A 111 -45.00 -13.05 13.52
C ASN A 111 -44.88 -12.91 15.05
N SER A 112 -45.09 -14.01 15.78
CA SER A 112 -44.97 -14.03 17.25
C SER A 112 -43.54 -13.91 17.75
N SER A 113 -42.57 -14.39 16.95
CA SER A 113 -41.15 -14.35 17.27
C SER A 113 -40.54 -12.95 17.11
N PHE A 114 -41.10 -12.10 16.24
CA PHE A 114 -40.69 -10.71 16.04
C PHE A 114 -41.34 -9.77 17.06
N THR A 115 -40.92 -9.88 18.32
CA THR A 115 -41.35 -8.97 19.40
C THR A 115 -40.68 -7.58 19.25
N PRO A 116 -41.23 -6.53 19.88
CA PRO A 116 -40.57 -5.21 19.91
C PRO A 116 -39.13 -5.27 20.43
N GLN A 117 -38.85 -6.13 21.41
CA GLN A 117 -37.49 -6.33 21.93
C GLN A 117 -36.56 -6.92 20.87
N VAL A 118 -37.02 -7.91 20.10
CA VAL A 118 -36.23 -8.51 19.01
C VAL A 118 -35.96 -7.48 17.90
N LEU A 119 -36.97 -6.69 17.53
CA LEU A 119 -36.82 -5.64 16.51
C LEU A 119 -35.85 -4.54 16.95
N ASN A 120 -35.93 -4.12 18.22
CA ASN A 120 -35.00 -3.14 18.80
C ASN A 120 -33.57 -3.68 18.91
N ASN A 121 -33.42 -4.94 19.34
CA ASN A 121 -32.10 -5.59 19.41
C ASN A 121 -31.45 -5.69 18.03
N LEU A 122 -32.22 -6.10 17.03
CA LEU A 122 -31.77 -6.18 15.64
C LEU A 122 -31.39 -4.79 15.10
N ALA A 123 -32.21 -3.76 15.34
CA ALA A 123 -31.90 -2.38 14.94
C ALA A 123 -30.61 -1.86 15.58
N ALA A 124 -30.29 -2.30 16.81
CA ALA A 124 -29.06 -1.96 17.52
C ALA A 124 -27.84 -2.82 17.14
N GLY A 125 -27.96 -3.71 16.13
CA GLY A 125 -26.85 -4.55 15.66
C GLY A 125 -26.69 -5.87 16.41
N GLY A 126 -27.62 -6.16 17.32
CA GLY A 126 -27.71 -7.46 17.97
C GLY A 126 -28.16 -8.56 16.99
N GLN A 127 -27.84 -9.80 17.34
CA GLN A 127 -28.29 -10.97 16.60
C GLN A 127 -29.76 -11.28 16.89
N LEU A 128 -30.45 -11.92 15.95
CA LEU A 128 -31.73 -12.55 16.26
C LEU A 128 -31.52 -13.69 17.27
N PRO A 129 -32.53 -14.02 18.10
CA PRO A 129 -32.52 -15.27 18.86
C PRO A 129 -32.23 -16.45 17.92
N SER A 130 -31.36 -17.38 18.31
CA SER A 130 -30.85 -18.45 17.43
C SER A 130 -31.95 -19.25 16.71
N ALA A 131 -33.05 -19.55 17.40
CA ALA A 131 -34.21 -20.22 16.83
C ALA A 131 -34.87 -19.38 15.73
N LEU A 132 -35.02 -18.07 15.92
CA LEU A 132 -35.57 -17.17 14.91
C LEU A 132 -34.59 -16.94 13.75
N GLN A 133 -33.29 -16.80 14.05
CA GLN A 133 -32.24 -16.69 13.04
C GLN A 133 -32.29 -17.88 12.07
N THR A 134 -32.39 -19.10 12.61
CA THR A 134 -32.48 -20.33 11.82
C THR A 134 -33.69 -20.31 10.88
N LYS A 135 -34.85 -19.85 11.37
CA LYS A 135 -36.07 -19.74 10.55
C LYS A 135 -35.93 -18.68 9.45
N VAL A 136 -35.40 -17.52 9.79
CA VAL A 136 -35.16 -16.43 8.83
C VAL A 136 -34.18 -16.89 7.76
N ASP A 137 -33.05 -17.50 8.13
CA ASP A 137 -32.05 -18.03 7.20
C ASP A 137 -32.65 -19.09 6.25
N ALA A 138 -33.48 -19.99 6.79
CA ALA A 138 -34.17 -20.99 5.97
C ALA A 138 -35.16 -20.38 4.97
N LEU A 139 -35.88 -19.32 5.37
CA LEU A 139 -36.83 -18.60 4.51
C LEU A 139 -36.11 -17.78 3.43
N VAL A 140 -35.09 -17.01 3.79
CA VAL A 140 -34.33 -16.20 2.82
C VAL A 140 -33.48 -17.05 1.87
N ALA A 141 -33.28 -18.33 2.15
CA ALA A 141 -32.66 -19.27 1.21
C ALA A 141 -33.65 -19.81 0.15
N GLN A 142 -34.96 -19.58 0.31
CA GLN A 142 -35.95 -20.08 -0.63
C GLN A 142 -35.93 -19.32 -1.95
N ALA A 143 -36.02 -20.05 -3.06
CA ALA A 143 -35.99 -19.48 -4.41
C ALA A 143 -37.16 -18.51 -4.65
N SER A 144 -38.35 -18.80 -4.10
CA SER A 144 -39.54 -17.95 -4.23
C SER A 144 -39.38 -16.58 -3.57
N LEU A 145 -38.46 -16.43 -2.62
CA LEU A 145 -38.24 -15.16 -1.92
C LEU A 145 -37.05 -14.35 -2.45
N GLN A 146 -36.17 -14.93 -3.28
CA GLN A 146 -34.94 -14.25 -3.73
C GLN A 146 -35.20 -12.90 -4.39
N GLY A 147 -36.25 -12.80 -5.22
CA GLY A 147 -36.60 -11.55 -5.90
C GLY A 147 -36.99 -10.42 -4.96
N TYR A 148 -37.43 -10.72 -3.73
CA TYR A 148 -37.78 -9.75 -2.70
C TYR A 148 -36.59 -9.26 -1.86
N LEU A 149 -35.45 -9.96 -1.91
CA LEU A 149 -34.30 -9.64 -1.08
C LEU A 149 -33.46 -8.53 -1.71
N PRO A 150 -33.00 -7.52 -0.95
CA PRO A 150 -31.97 -6.62 -1.43
C PRO A 150 -30.67 -7.39 -1.70
N THR A 151 -29.87 -6.88 -2.62
CA THR A 151 -28.53 -7.43 -2.92
C THR A 151 -27.46 -6.40 -2.56
N ALA A 152 -26.23 -6.86 -2.35
CA ALA A 152 -25.10 -5.98 -2.15
C ALA A 152 -23.84 -6.50 -2.83
N THR A 153 -22.99 -5.56 -3.25
CA THR A 153 -21.60 -5.82 -3.58
C THR A 153 -20.71 -5.35 -2.44
N TYR A 154 -19.68 -6.12 -2.14
CA TYR A 154 -18.69 -5.74 -1.14
C TYR A 154 -17.68 -4.73 -1.72
N PRO A 155 -17.08 -3.88 -0.87
CA PRO A 155 -16.06 -2.95 -1.30
C PRO A 155 -14.82 -3.69 -1.81
N THR A 156 -13.97 -3.00 -2.57
CA THR A 156 -12.70 -3.56 -3.04
C THR A 156 -11.52 -2.63 -2.77
N ILE A 157 -10.35 -3.21 -2.57
CA ILE A 157 -9.05 -2.52 -2.51
C ILE A 157 -8.15 -3.12 -3.58
N ASN A 158 -7.69 -2.31 -4.53
CA ASN A 158 -6.89 -2.74 -5.67
C ASN A 158 -7.51 -3.95 -6.40
N GLY A 159 -8.84 -3.95 -6.55
CA GLY A 159 -9.61 -5.03 -7.19
C GLY A 159 -9.85 -6.27 -6.33
N GLN A 160 -9.30 -6.35 -5.11
CA GLN A 160 -9.55 -7.46 -4.17
C GLN A 160 -10.77 -7.14 -3.30
N THR A 161 -11.73 -8.05 -3.25
CA THR A 161 -12.95 -7.91 -2.43
C THR A 161 -12.62 -7.92 -0.94
N VAL A 162 -13.20 -6.97 -0.21
CA VAL A 162 -13.11 -6.89 1.26
C VAL A 162 -14.48 -7.29 1.83
N SER A 163 -14.54 -8.49 2.39
CA SER A 163 -15.72 -9.01 3.10
C SER A 163 -15.73 -8.59 4.58
N PRO A 164 -16.83 -8.86 5.32
CA PRO A 164 -16.90 -8.57 6.76
C PRO A 164 -15.84 -9.30 7.60
N THR A 165 -15.27 -10.39 7.08
CA THR A 165 -14.23 -11.20 7.73
C THR A 165 -12.84 -10.98 7.16
N THR A 166 -12.70 -10.12 6.14
CA THR A 166 -11.40 -9.85 5.53
C THR A 166 -10.56 -9.00 6.47
N THR A 167 -9.40 -9.53 6.87
CA THR A 167 -8.45 -8.85 7.76
C THR A 167 -7.27 -8.22 7.03
N SER A 168 -7.00 -8.65 5.80
CA SER A 168 -5.91 -8.13 4.95
C SER A 168 -6.18 -8.41 3.48
N VAL A 169 -5.49 -7.66 2.61
CA VAL A 169 -5.41 -7.92 1.16
C VAL A 169 -3.93 -7.95 0.76
N VAL A 170 -3.62 -8.52 -0.41
CA VAL A 170 -2.25 -8.55 -0.91
C VAL A 170 -1.77 -7.12 -1.18
N GLY A 171 -0.67 -6.73 -0.54
CA GLY A 171 -0.01 -5.44 -0.70
C GLY A 171 1.25 -5.50 -1.58
N PRO A 172 2.03 -4.41 -1.63
CA PRO A 172 3.27 -4.37 -2.40
C PRO A 172 4.28 -5.40 -1.87
N THR A 173 5.13 -5.90 -2.77
CA THR A 173 6.26 -6.77 -2.38
C THR A 173 7.34 -5.90 -1.72
N PRO A 174 7.72 -6.18 -0.45
CA PRO A 174 8.73 -5.38 0.23
C PRO A 174 10.12 -5.62 -0.35
N ILE A 175 11.00 -4.62 -0.24
CA ILE A 175 12.43 -4.80 -0.50
C ILE A 175 13.03 -5.60 0.67
N THR A 176 13.58 -6.78 0.37
CA THR A 176 14.13 -7.72 1.37
C THR A 176 15.65 -7.63 1.52
N SER A 177 16.35 -7.01 0.57
CA SER A 177 17.80 -6.83 0.59
C SER A 177 18.16 -5.39 0.28
N PHE A 178 18.93 -4.76 1.17
CA PHE A 178 19.36 -3.37 1.07
C PHE A 178 20.84 -3.28 0.76
N VAL A 179 21.18 -2.41 -0.18
CA VAL A 179 22.55 -1.92 -0.35
C VAL A 179 22.89 -1.05 0.87
N LYS A 180 23.95 -1.43 1.58
CA LYS A 180 24.50 -0.64 2.68
C LYS A 180 25.48 0.38 2.12
N ALA A 181 25.43 1.60 2.64
CA ALA A 181 26.48 2.59 2.37
C ALA A 181 27.83 2.06 2.86
N VAL A 182 28.88 2.24 2.05
CA VAL A 182 30.26 1.91 2.45
C VAL A 182 30.70 2.86 3.55
N VAL A 183 31.47 2.35 4.51
CA VAL A 183 32.08 3.19 5.55
C VAL A 183 33.55 3.37 5.20
N ILE A 184 33.98 4.61 4.99
CA ILE A 184 35.39 4.94 4.76
C ILE A 184 35.96 5.59 6.01
N ALA A 185 37.02 4.99 6.54
CA ALA A 185 37.81 5.59 7.60
C ALA A 185 38.81 6.60 6.99
N PRO A 186 39.09 7.73 7.66
CA PRO A 186 40.12 8.66 7.23
C PRO A 186 41.48 7.97 7.13
N ILE A 187 42.24 8.28 6.08
CA ILE A 187 43.51 7.59 5.80
C ILE A 187 44.63 8.10 6.73
N ASN A 188 44.54 9.35 7.23
CA ASN A 188 45.45 9.94 8.22
C ASN A 188 46.95 9.74 7.89
N TYR A 189 47.33 9.99 6.64
CA TYR A 189 48.71 9.78 6.16
C TYR A 189 49.66 10.89 6.65
N SER A 190 50.84 10.50 7.16
CA SER A 190 51.86 11.40 7.73
C SER A 190 53.20 11.41 6.98
N GLY A 191 53.26 10.81 5.79
CA GLY A 191 54.48 10.72 4.98
C GLY A 191 54.67 11.89 4.01
N ASP A 192 54.96 11.58 2.74
CA ASP A 192 55.22 12.54 1.68
C ASP A 192 54.12 13.64 1.56
N PRO A 193 54.49 14.94 1.45
CA PRO A 193 53.52 16.05 1.40
C PRO A 193 52.50 15.97 0.27
N CYS A 194 52.86 15.42 -0.90
CA CYS A 194 51.95 15.29 -2.04
C CYS A 194 50.87 14.24 -1.76
N PHE A 195 51.28 13.08 -1.22
CA PHE A 195 50.35 12.03 -0.81
C PHE A 195 49.48 12.48 0.37
N LYS A 196 50.04 13.27 1.30
CA LYS A 196 49.26 13.85 2.38
C LYS A 196 48.17 14.78 1.83
N ALA A 197 48.51 15.69 0.93
CA ALA A 197 47.55 16.63 0.34
C ALA A 197 46.43 15.90 -0.43
N ALA A 198 46.77 14.84 -1.17
CA ALA A 198 45.78 14.01 -1.87
C ALA A 198 44.85 13.25 -0.91
N ASN A 199 45.39 12.73 0.19
CA ASN A 199 44.61 12.09 1.26
C ASN A 199 43.68 13.07 1.97
N ASP A 200 44.21 14.22 2.39
CA ASP A 200 43.43 15.25 3.07
C ASP A 200 42.27 15.72 2.18
N LEU A 201 42.51 15.87 0.88
CA LEU A 201 41.48 16.24 -0.09
C LEU A 201 40.42 15.14 -0.27
N PHE A 202 40.84 13.87 -0.37
CA PHE A 202 39.92 12.75 -0.45
C PHE A 202 39.06 12.64 0.82
N ASP A 203 39.67 12.71 2.00
CA ASP A 203 38.97 12.67 3.29
C ASP A 203 37.95 13.83 3.40
N GLN A 204 38.32 15.05 2.96
CA GLN A 204 37.41 16.20 2.91
C GLN A 204 36.23 15.98 1.94
N THR A 205 36.50 15.45 0.73
CA THR A 205 35.46 15.15 -0.25
C THR A 205 34.50 14.07 0.28
N ILE A 206 35.02 12.99 0.87
CA ILE A 206 34.21 11.92 1.47
C ILE A 206 33.32 12.48 2.59
N GLN A 207 33.86 13.32 3.47
CA GLN A 207 33.07 13.98 4.51
C GLN A 207 31.91 14.81 3.92
N GLY A 208 32.14 15.51 2.82
CA GLY A 208 31.10 16.25 2.09
C GLY A 208 30.03 15.36 1.46
N LEU A 209 30.44 14.20 0.92
CA LEU A 209 29.52 13.19 0.39
C LEU A 209 28.70 12.53 1.50
N ASP A 210 29.28 12.24 2.66
CA ASP A 210 28.58 11.70 3.84
C ASP A 210 27.53 12.67 4.36
N ALA A 211 27.86 13.97 4.46
CA ALA A 211 26.91 15.01 4.84
C ALA A 211 25.75 15.11 3.82
N SER A 212 26.08 15.00 2.52
CA SER A 212 25.07 15.00 1.46
C SER A 212 24.17 13.76 1.52
N LEU A 213 24.72 12.58 1.75
CA LEU A 213 23.96 11.34 1.91
C LEU A 213 23.02 11.44 3.12
N THR A 214 23.52 11.94 4.24
CA THR A 214 22.71 12.18 5.45
C THR A 214 21.52 13.09 5.14
N SER A 215 21.75 14.20 4.43
CA SER A 215 20.67 15.11 4.02
C SER A 215 19.65 14.45 3.09
N GLN A 216 20.09 13.61 2.14
CA GLN A 216 19.18 12.85 1.29
C GLN A 216 18.32 11.85 2.09
N ILE A 217 18.93 11.13 3.03
CA ILE A 217 18.24 10.19 3.93
C ILE A 217 17.20 10.92 4.78
N ASP A 218 17.53 12.09 5.32
CA ASP A 218 16.59 12.90 6.11
C ASP A 218 15.39 13.35 5.27
N GLN A 219 15.61 13.77 4.02
CA GLN A 219 14.53 14.12 3.10
C GLN A 219 13.63 12.92 2.78
N ILE A 220 14.22 11.75 2.49
CA ILE A 220 13.47 10.50 2.24
C ILE A 220 12.61 10.13 3.46
N ASN A 221 13.19 10.18 4.66
CA ASN A 221 12.47 9.86 5.90
C ASN A 221 11.38 10.87 6.23
N SER A 222 11.60 12.16 5.94
CA SER A 222 10.60 13.21 6.11
C SER A 222 9.37 12.96 5.23
N VAL A 223 9.56 12.63 3.95
CA VAL A 223 8.47 12.29 3.03
C VAL A 223 7.70 11.07 3.53
N TYR A 224 8.40 10.01 3.94
CA TYR A 224 7.76 8.84 4.53
C TYR A 224 6.93 9.18 5.78
N ALA A 225 7.46 10.03 6.67
CA ALA A 225 6.76 10.44 7.89
C ALA A 225 5.47 11.24 7.57
N THR A 226 5.50 12.10 6.55
CA THR A 226 4.32 12.82 6.06
C THR A 226 3.27 11.86 5.50
N GLU A 227 3.67 10.93 4.63
CA GLU A 227 2.76 9.92 4.05
C GLU A 227 2.16 9.00 5.11
N LYS A 228 2.99 8.56 6.07
CA LYS A 228 2.55 7.78 7.22
C LYS A 228 1.49 8.53 8.03
N SER A 229 1.76 9.79 8.38
CA SER A 229 0.85 10.60 9.18
C SER A 229 -0.47 10.84 8.45
N SER A 230 -0.43 11.10 7.15
CA SER A 230 -1.64 11.25 6.31
C SER A 230 -2.46 9.96 6.27
N ALA A 231 -1.82 8.81 6.07
CA ALA A 231 -2.51 7.52 6.05
C ALA A 231 -3.21 7.23 7.40
N GLU A 232 -2.51 7.45 8.51
CA GLU A 232 -3.04 7.22 9.87
C GLU A 232 -4.17 8.20 10.23
N SER A 233 -4.09 9.48 9.78
CA SER A 233 -5.12 10.49 10.06
C SER A 233 -6.44 10.28 9.32
N ASP A 234 -6.43 9.60 8.17
CA ASP A 234 -7.62 9.37 7.34
C ASP A 234 -8.51 8.24 7.89
N ARG A 235 -7.97 7.34 8.70
CA ARG A 235 -8.71 6.17 9.20
C ARG A 235 -9.90 6.55 10.09
N PRO A 236 -9.78 7.42 11.11
CA PRO A 236 -10.90 7.75 11.99
C PRO A 236 -12.08 8.40 11.27
N SER A 237 -11.80 9.30 10.31
CA SER A 237 -12.85 9.95 9.52
C SER A 237 -13.53 8.98 8.55
N CYS A 238 -12.78 8.04 7.97
CA CYS A 238 -13.34 6.95 7.17
C CYS A 238 -14.28 6.07 8.00
N VAL A 239 -13.86 5.62 9.19
CA VAL A 239 -14.71 4.78 10.06
C VAL A 239 -15.97 5.52 10.50
N SER A 240 -15.85 6.78 10.93
CA SER A 240 -16.99 7.56 11.40
C SER A 240 -18.01 7.86 10.29
N SER A 241 -17.55 8.10 9.06
CA SER A 241 -18.44 8.31 7.92
C SER A 241 -19.24 7.05 7.59
N GLN A 242 -18.61 5.87 7.62
CA GLN A 242 -19.30 4.60 7.41
C GLN A 242 -20.32 4.32 8.52
N VAL A 243 -19.95 4.53 9.79
CA VAL A 243 -20.89 4.36 10.91
C VAL A 243 -22.11 5.27 10.76
N SER A 244 -21.90 6.54 10.42
CA SER A 244 -22.99 7.51 10.22
C SER A 244 -23.91 7.10 9.07
N GLN A 245 -23.36 6.77 7.89
CA GLN A 245 -24.13 6.37 6.71
C GLN A 245 -25.06 5.18 7.00
N TYR A 246 -24.52 4.11 7.60
CA TYR A 246 -25.33 2.92 7.88
C TYR A 246 -26.31 3.14 9.02
N THR A 247 -26.00 3.99 10.00
CA THR A 247 -26.97 4.39 11.04
C THR A 247 -28.20 5.05 10.41
N THR A 248 -28.01 5.95 9.43
CA THR A 248 -29.12 6.56 8.68
C THR A 248 -29.94 5.52 7.91
N LEU A 249 -29.28 4.56 7.24
CA LEU A 249 -29.96 3.49 6.51
C LEU A 249 -30.80 2.60 7.43
N ILE A 250 -30.27 2.25 8.61
CA ILE A 250 -30.97 1.43 9.63
C ILE A 250 -32.19 2.17 10.18
N LEU A 251 -32.06 3.46 10.52
CA LEU A 251 -33.18 4.28 10.98
C LEU A 251 -34.28 4.38 9.91
N SER A 252 -33.89 4.59 8.64
CA SER A 252 -34.83 4.62 7.51
C SER A 252 -35.56 3.28 7.32
N ALA A 253 -34.85 2.15 7.44
CA ALA A 253 -35.48 0.84 7.38
C ALA A 253 -36.49 0.61 8.53
N GLY A 254 -36.19 1.08 9.74
CA GLY A 254 -37.11 1.00 10.89
C GLY A 254 -38.40 1.84 10.68
N GLN A 255 -38.26 3.04 10.12
CA GLN A 255 -39.41 3.85 9.71
C GLN A 255 -40.21 3.16 8.60
N GLY A 256 -39.51 2.61 7.60
CA GLY A 256 -40.11 1.85 6.50
C GLY A 256 -40.89 0.62 6.99
N LEU A 257 -40.36 -0.12 7.96
CA LEU A 257 -41.07 -1.23 8.61
C LEU A 257 -42.40 -0.76 9.22
N THR A 258 -42.37 0.31 10.00
CA THR A 258 -43.56 0.86 10.66
C THR A 258 -44.61 1.30 9.63
N THR A 259 -44.19 2.02 8.59
CA THR A 259 -45.08 2.44 7.50
C THR A 259 -45.67 1.24 6.76
N ASN A 260 -44.86 0.24 6.42
CA ASN A 260 -45.33 -0.95 5.69
C ASN A 260 -46.33 -1.77 6.51
N LEU A 261 -46.12 -1.90 7.83
CA LEU A 261 -47.07 -2.57 8.71
C LEU A 261 -48.38 -1.79 8.85
N ASN A 262 -48.32 -0.46 8.94
CA ASN A 262 -49.52 0.37 9.00
C ASN A 262 -50.34 0.28 7.69
N ASN A 263 -49.67 0.34 6.53
CA ASN A 263 -50.31 0.16 5.24
C ASN A 263 -50.94 -1.23 5.11
N LEU A 264 -50.24 -2.27 5.57
CA LEU A 264 -50.75 -3.64 5.57
C LEU A 264 -52.00 -3.80 6.47
N ASN A 265 -52.01 -3.19 7.64
CA ASN A 265 -53.17 -3.19 8.53
C ASN A 265 -54.37 -2.46 7.90
N ALA A 266 -54.14 -1.31 7.25
CA ALA A 266 -55.19 -0.58 6.54
C ALA A 266 -55.78 -1.38 5.36
N ALA A 267 -54.96 -2.20 4.71
CA ALA A 267 -55.34 -3.06 3.59
C ALA A 267 -56.04 -4.37 4.00
N GLN A 268 -56.16 -4.67 5.30
CA GLN A 268 -56.64 -5.97 5.80
C GLN A 268 -58.04 -6.34 5.32
N ALA A 269 -58.95 -5.37 5.20
CA ALA A 269 -60.32 -5.63 4.73
C ALA A 269 -60.35 -6.17 3.28
N THR A 270 -59.37 -5.80 2.46
CA THR A 270 -59.25 -6.23 1.06
C THR A 270 -58.46 -7.53 0.93
N ILE A 271 -57.34 -7.65 1.66
CA ILE A 271 -56.42 -8.80 1.57
C ILE A 271 -56.96 -10.02 2.33
N GLY A 272 -57.73 -9.80 3.39
CA GLY A 272 -58.20 -10.84 4.31
C GLY A 272 -57.16 -11.25 5.34
N ALA A 273 -57.62 -11.70 6.51
CA ALA A 273 -56.76 -11.97 7.67
C ALA A 273 -55.62 -12.98 7.41
N PRO A 274 -55.83 -14.12 6.71
CA PRO A 274 -54.73 -15.05 6.41
C PRO A 274 -53.64 -14.45 5.51
N GLY A 275 -54.04 -13.68 4.49
CA GLY A 275 -53.12 -12.98 3.61
C GLY A 275 -52.33 -11.90 4.34
N THR A 276 -53.00 -11.11 5.18
CA THR A 276 -52.37 -10.10 6.04
C THR A 276 -51.35 -10.72 6.99
N ALA A 277 -51.66 -11.85 7.64
CA ALA A 277 -50.70 -12.54 8.51
C ALA A 277 -49.46 -13.03 7.74
N THR A 278 -49.65 -13.54 6.53
CA THR A 278 -48.57 -14.03 5.65
C THR A 278 -47.66 -12.89 5.20
N LEU A 279 -48.24 -11.77 4.74
CA LEU A 279 -47.47 -10.60 4.32
C LEU A 279 -46.74 -9.94 5.49
N LYS A 280 -47.32 -9.94 6.70
CA LYS A 280 -46.64 -9.46 7.91
C LYS A 280 -45.37 -10.26 8.20
N ALA A 281 -45.44 -11.59 8.06
CA ALA A 281 -44.28 -12.46 8.24
C ALA A 281 -43.22 -12.17 7.17
N LEU A 282 -43.62 -11.98 5.90
CA LEU A 282 -42.71 -11.57 4.83
C LEU A 282 -42.03 -10.24 5.14
N ILE A 283 -42.77 -9.20 5.53
CA ILE A 283 -42.22 -7.88 5.89
C ILE A 283 -41.16 -8.00 6.99
N TYR A 284 -41.41 -8.79 8.04
CA TYR A 284 -40.43 -8.98 9.10
C TYR A 284 -39.16 -9.72 8.63
N VAL A 285 -39.31 -10.75 7.79
CA VAL A 285 -38.17 -11.48 7.21
C VAL A 285 -37.34 -10.55 6.33
N LEU A 286 -37.98 -9.76 5.46
CA LEU A 286 -37.29 -8.81 4.58
C LEU A 286 -36.57 -7.72 5.39
N TYR A 287 -37.22 -7.15 6.40
CA TYR A 287 -36.61 -6.18 7.31
C TYR A 287 -35.40 -6.77 8.03
N SER A 288 -35.56 -7.98 8.58
CA SER A 288 -34.47 -8.66 9.28
C SER A 288 -33.25 -8.88 8.39
N TYR A 289 -33.48 -9.41 7.19
CA TYR A 289 -32.43 -9.62 6.22
C TYR A 289 -31.76 -8.31 5.80
N GLN A 290 -32.55 -7.25 5.55
CA GLN A 290 -32.04 -5.94 5.18
C GLN A 290 -31.13 -5.33 6.25
N ILE A 291 -31.53 -5.38 7.53
CA ILE A 291 -30.71 -4.87 8.64
C ILE A 291 -29.42 -5.68 8.78
N GLN A 292 -29.49 -7.01 8.71
CA GLN A 292 -28.30 -7.87 8.77
C GLN A 292 -27.35 -7.61 7.60
N LEU A 293 -27.89 -7.38 6.40
CA LEU A 293 -27.10 -6.99 5.24
C LEU A 293 -26.41 -5.65 5.47
N TYR A 294 -27.11 -4.64 6.00
CA TYR A 294 -26.51 -3.34 6.33
C TYR A 294 -25.35 -3.48 7.30
N TYR A 295 -25.48 -4.25 8.39
CA TYR A 295 -24.38 -4.47 9.33
C TYR A 295 -23.21 -5.24 8.70
N LYS A 296 -23.48 -6.22 7.85
CA LYS A 296 -22.41 -6.93 7.11
C LYS A 296 -21.64 -5.98 6.19
N VAL A 297 -22.34 -5.19 5.38
CA VAL A 297 -21.68 -4.26 4.45
C VAL A 297 -20.97 -3.13 5.22
N GLN A 298 -21.56 -2.59 6.29
CA GLN A 298 -20.90 -1.64 7.18
C GLN A 298 -19.57 -2.20 7.73
N THR A 299 -19.59 -3.45 8.21
CA THR A 299 -18.38 -4.10 8.73
C THR A 299 -17.30 -4.21 7.66
N ALA A 300 -17.69 -4.60 6.43
CA ALA A 300 -16.77 -4.68 5.29
C ALA A 300 -16.17 -3.32 4.90
N GLU A 301 -16.96 -2.25 4.92
CA GLU A 301 -16.51 -0.87 4.67
C GLU A 301 -15.57 -0.36 5.79
N ILE A 302 -15.86 -0.68 7.05
CA ILE A 302 -14.97 -0.36 8.18
C ILE A 302 -13.63 -1.12 8.04
N ASN A 303 -13.67 -2.40 7.67
CA ASN A 303 -12.45 -3.16 7.38
C ASN A 303 -11.65 -2.53 6.23
N THR A 304 -12.35 -2.05 5.19
CA THR A 304 -11.74 -1.33 4.06
C THR A 304 -10.96 -0.10 4.53
N CYS A 305 -11.47 0.67 5.50
CA CYS A 305 -10.73 1.80 6.08
C CYS A 305 -9.40 1.37 6.72
N SER A 306 -9.39 0.28 7.48
CA SER A 306 -8.16 -0.23 8.12
C SER A 306 -7.18 -0.76 7.09
N ILE A 307 -7.64 -1.64 6.19
CA ILE A 307 -6.79 -2.28 5.19
C ILE A 307 -6.22 -1.24 4.21
N LYS A 308 -7.01 -0.24 3.80
CA LYS A 308 -6.53 0.87 2.96
C LYS A 308 -5.37 1.60 3.63
N THR A 309 -5.46 1.82 4.95
CA THR A 309 -4.39 2.45 5.73
C THR A 309 -3.13 1.59 5.71
N ASP A 310 -3.26 0.29 5.99
CA ASP A 310 -2.13 -0.64 6.01
C ASP A 310 -1.43 -0.74 4.63
N ILE A 311 -2.20 -0.77 3.54
CA ILE A 311 -1.66 -0.79 2.18
C ILE A 311 -0.98 0.54 1.84
N ARG A 312 -1.55 1.69 2.21
CA ARG A 312 -0.88 3.00 2.02
C ARG A 312 0.45 3.07 2.77
N LEU A 313 0.49 2.54 4.00
CA LEU A 313 1.73 2.47 4.78
C LEU A 313 2.77 1.54 4.14
N ALA A 314 2.33 0.40 3.60
CA ALA A 314 3.21 -0.53 2.89
C ALA A 314 3.79 0.08 1.60
N GLU A 315 2.96 0.78 0.81
CA GLU A 315 3.41 1.50 -0.39
C GLU A 315 4.36 2.65 -0.05
N ALA A 316 4.07 3.43 1.00
CA ALA A 316 4.95 4.49 1.48
C ALA A 316 6.30 3.94 1.96
N LYS A 317 6.28 2.79 2.64
CA LYS A 317 7.50 2.10 3.05
C LYS A 317 8.30 1.60 1.84
N LEU A 318 7.64 1.01 0.84
CA LEU A 318 8.31 0.55 -0.38
C LEU A 318 8.97 1.70 -1.14
N ALA A 319 8.28 2.83 -1.28
CA ALA A 319 8.83 4.03 -1.92
C ALA A 319 10.07 4.53 -1.17
N ARG A 320 9.98 4.69 0.16
CA ARG A 320 11.11 5.07 1.02
C ARG A 320 12.29 4.11 0.85
N ASP A 321 12.04 2.81 0.92
CA ASP A 321 13.07 1.79 0.86
C ASP A 321 13.75 1.75 -0.52
N THR A 322 13.00 2.03 -1.59
CA THR A 322 13.51 2.17 -2.95
C THR A 322 14.48 3.35 -3.04
N ASP A 323 14.08 4.50 -2.50
CA ASP A 323 14.90 5.71 -2.53
C ASP A 323 16.16 5.58 -1.65
N LEU A 324 16.06 4.97 -0.47
CA LEU A 324 17.21 4.68 0.39
C LEU A 324 18.23 3.77 -0.32
N ASN A 325 17.73 2.72 -0.99
CA ASN A 325 18.60 1.80 -1.73
C ASN A 325 19.30 2.50 -2.90
N ALA A 326 18.59 3.39 -3.62
CA ALA A 326 19.16 4.19 -4.69
C ALA A 326 20.20 5.20 -4.18
N ALA A 327 19.93 5.88 -3.06
CA ALA A 327 20.85 6.83 -2.43
C ALA A 327 22.15 6.13 -1.98
N ASN A 328 22.05 4.98 -1.31
CA ASN A 328 23.22 4.21 -0.88
C ASN A 328 24.02 3.67 -2.09
N THR A 329 23.35 3.20 -3.13
CA THR A 329 24.01 2.74 -4.36
C THR A 329 24.75 3.87 -5.07
N GLY A 330 24.10 5.04 -5.17
CA GLY A 330 24.70 6.25 -5.72
C GLY A 330 25.93 6.68 -4.93
N PHE A 331 25.82 6.73 -3.60
CA PHE A 331 26.93 7.02 -2.70
C PHE A 331 28.11 6.05 -2.90
N ASN A 332 27.86 4.74 -2.86
CA ASN A 332 28.92 3.74 -3.06
C ASN A 332 29.62 3.89 -4.42
N THR A 333 28.87 4.19 -5.48
CA THR A 333 29.41 4.41 -6.82
C THR A 333 30.27 5.68 -6.88
N THR A 334 29.80 6.77 -6.27
CA THR A 334 30.54 8.04 -6.19
C THR A 334 31.82 7.87 -5.36
N VAL A 335 31.75 7.13 -4.26
CA VAL A 335 32.91 6.81 -3.41
C VAL A 335 33.97 6.02 -4.17
N ILE A 336 33.58 4.97 -4.91
CA ILE A 336 34.50 4.19 -5.76
C ILE A 336 35.15 5.08 -6.82
N THR A 337 34.38 6.02 -7.40
CA THR A 337 34.92 7.00 -8.35
C THR A 337 35.96 7.91 -7.69
N GLY A 338 35.67 8.41 -6.48
CA GLY A 338 36.63 9.19 -5.69
C GLY A 338 37.92 8.43 -5.36
N GLN A 339 37.80 7.14 -5.01
CA GLN A 339 38.95 6.26 -4.79
C GLN A 339 39.79 6.11 -6.06
N GLY A 340 39.16 5.97 -7.23
CA GLY A 340 39.87 5.95 -8.52
C GLY A 340 40.63 7.25 -8.79
N LEU A 341 40.02 8.41 -8.49
CA LEU A 341 40.65 9.72 -8.66
C LEU A 341 41.84 9.94 -7.72
N VAL A 342 41.74 9.52 -6.44
CA VAL A 342 42.86 9.68 -5.50
C VAL A 342 44.04 8.76 -5.85
N LEU A 343 43.78 7.56 -6.37
CA LEU A 343 44.83 6.67 -6.88
C LEU A 343 45.57 7.30 -8.08
N GLN A 344 44.85 7.95 -8.99
CA GLN A 344 45.48 8.69 -10.10
C GLN A 344 46.29 9.91 -9.60
N LEU A 345 45.85 10.57 -8.53
CA LEU A 345 46.63 11.63 -7.88
C LEU A 345 47.92 11.10 -7.27
N TYR A 346 47.88 9.92 -6.63
CA TYR A 346 49.09 9.26 -6.10
C TYR A 346 50.10 8.92 -7.20
N ASP A 347 49.64 8.40 -8.34
CA ASP A 347 50.52 8.14 -9.49
C ASP A 347 51.16 9.44 -10.01
N SER A 348 50.42 10.56 -9.98
CA SER A 348 50.98 11.87 -10.31
C SER A 348 52.04 12.35 -9.30
N CYS A 349 51.88 12.05 -8.01
CA CYS A 349 52.87 12.36 -6.97
C CYS A 349 54.16 11.55 -7.15
N HIS A 350 54.07 10.27 -7.52
CA HIS A 350 55.25 9.42 -7.80
C HIS A 350 56.06 9.92 -9.00
N ASN A 351 55.38 10.40 -10.05
CA ASN A 351 56.04 10.87 -11.28
C ASN A 351 56.65 12.28 -11.16
N GLN A 352 56.28 13.06 -10.13
CA GLN A 352 56.94 14.34 -9.82
C GLN A 352 58.29 14.15 -9.10
N GLY A 353 58.49 13.02 -8.42
CA GLY A 353 59.77 12.68 -7.77
C GLY A 353 60.86 12.19 -8.72
N SER A 354 60.55 11.93 -10.00
CA SER A 354 61.51 11.43 -11.01
C SER A 354 62.14 12.54 -11.86
N ALA A 355 61.79 13.81 -11.61
CA ALA A 355 62.20 14.96 -12.40
C ALA A 355 63.13 15.93 -11.64
N GLN A 356 63.80 15.48 -10.57
CA GLN A 356 64.90 16.22 -9.93
C GLN A 356 66.25 15.63 -10.30
#